data_AF-A0AAV9FSK7-F1
#
_entry.id   AF-A0AAV9FSK7-F1
#
_cell.length_a   1.000
_cell.length_b   1.000
_cell.length_c   1.000
_cell.angle_alpha   90.00
_cell.angle_beta   90.00
_cell.angle_gamma   90.00
#
_symmetry.space_group_name_H-M   'P 1'
#
loop_
_entity.id
_entity.type
_entity.pdbx_description
1 polymer ?
#
loop_
_entity_poly.entity_id
_entity_poly.type
_entity_poly.pdbx_seq_one_letter_code
_entity_poly.pdbx_strand_id
1 'polypeptide(L)'
;MIRKNIILFLIVLNLNCLTLSIMKSANNDGPESAYFPYTGTLGNVGIILFGPFFVLTNTSLPGKIIGQGDSSFLEFWLSRFIDLPLCLITDTVLLPGTLPYYIYVKSGRPWSSGWYHRKYEKKVTSFRDQNPPYIALKSIISSNDLTALQRFLKLYDVVALEKKIRYLQEKDLLPYEHSWTYNFYSGKVGIIDYIASFASIQTTFRKNIINPGDRFELVYTLYEEFRKDPELEKVYYDTVWKAYFSSGKLIQNPTIFKKVFQEFSDRKEISDLFKSTALGYLEKESKQTHNSYLNSKTTPPQISERWYEKIDLLTEMDDLLRKNPELLKEWRRTAWISAISSGVIVHRPLILEKAFREFPMETANASFSLFIEANKGKNQQSIDIIVKNLKDENSFPLERLTEETVIDILKYSNLLEKLLQTEWDPNSIIIHKPKLKFGQSTTEETSLLILAMEENSIPAETCQILLKYGANPNLGVKRKSQGKEYILYPLAAINPNGNDILRESKQKILINWKK
;
A
#
# COMPACT_ATOMS: atom_id res chain seq x y z
N MET A 1 40.90 43.55 12.21
CA MET A 1 41.40 42.59 13.23
C MET A 1 40.77 42.83 14.61
N ILE A 2 40.84 44.05 15.14
CA ILE A 2 40.28 44.43 16.46
C ILE A 2 38.79 44.07 16.62
N ARG A 3 37.95 44.38 15.63
CA ARG A 3 36.50 44.09 15.67
C ARG A 3 36.17 42.59 15.77
N LYS A 4 36.94 41.72 15.09
CA LYS A 4 36.78 40.26 15.15
C LYS A 4 37.20 39.70 16.51
N ASN A 5 38.29 40.24 17.07
CA ASN A 5 38.77 39.84 18.40
C ASN A 5 37.81 40.31 19.50
N ILE A 6 37.21 41.50 19.38
CA ILE A 6 36.16 41.98 20.30
C ILE A 6 34.93 41.08 20.23
N ILE A 7 34.46 40.72 19.03
CA ILE A 7 33.32 39.82 18.86
C ILE A 7 33.62 38.43 19.44
N LEU A 8 34.79 37.86 19.16
CA LEU A 8 35.20 36.56 19.71
C LEU A 8 35.31 36.60 21.24
N PHE A 9 35.87 37.69 21.79
CA PHE A 9 35.97 37.91 23.23
C PHE A 9 34.58 38.00 23.88
N LEU A 10 33.64 38.73 23.27
CA LEU A 10 32.24 38.82 23.72
C LEU A 10 31.52 37.46 23.68
N ILE A 11 31.77 36.64 22.66
CA ILE A 11 31.21 35.28 22.56
C ILE A 11 31.79 34.38 23.67
N VAL A 12 33.11 34.43 23.91
CA VAL A 12 33.77 33.66 24.97
C VAL A 12 33.32 34.11 26.36
N LEU A 13 33.11 35.41 26.56
CA LEU A 13 32.57 35.96 27.81
C LEU A 13 31.14 35.45 28.05
N ASN A 14 30.29 35.49 27.01
CA ASN A 14 28.91 35.02 27.07
C ASN A 14 28.80 33.51 27.38
N LEU A 15 29.70 32.68 26.83
CA LEU A 15 29.75 31.24 27.11
C LEU A 15 30.16 30.91 28.56
N ASN A 16 30.86 31.82 29.24
CA ASN A 16 31.29 31.67 30.64
C ASN A 16 30.41 32.44 31.64
N CYS A 17 29.32 33.08 31.19
CA CYS A 17 28.40 33.82 32.07
C CYS A 17 27.68 32.87 33.04
N LEU A 18 27.63 33.27 34.30
CA LEU A 18 27.02 32.48 35.38
C LEU A 18 25.52 32.27 35.11
N THR A 19 24.88 33.29 34.54
CA THR A 19 23.47 33.30 34.13
C THR A 19 23.15 32.22 33.09
N LEU A 20 24.04 31.98 32.11
CA LEU A 20 23.87 30.93 31.11
C LEU A 20 23.99 29.53 31.75
N SER A 21 24.93 29.34 32.66
CA SER A 21 25.15 28.07 33.37
C SER A 21 23.97 27.68 34.26
N ILE A 22 23.46 28.62 35.07
CA ILE A 22 22.29 28.41 35.96
C ILE A 22 21.02 28.13 35.14
N MET A 23 20.84 28.80 34.00
CA MET A 23 19.71 28.55 33.10
C MET A 23 19.81 27.20 32.37
N LYS A 24 21.03 26.69 32.13
CA LYS A 24 21.27 25.38 31.53
C LYS A 24 20.98 24.25 32.53
N SER A 25 21.37 24.43 33.80
CA SER A 25 21.12 23.43 34.85
C SER A 25 19.64 23.30 35.20
N ALA A 26 18.89 24.42 35.24
CA ALA A 26 17.44 24.39 35.53
C ALA A 26 16.58 23.73 34.42
N ASN A 27 17.15 23.44 33.25
CA ASN A 27 16.46 22.90 32.07
C ASN A 27 16.69 21.40 31.82
N ASN A 28 17.49 20.71 32.64
CA ASN A 28 17.89 19.32 32.38
C ASN A 28 17.06 18.23 33.11
N ASP A 29 16.05 18.59 33.91
CA ASP A 29 15.38 17.65 34.82
C ASP A 29 13.95 17.22 34.40
N GLY A 30 13.61 17.16 33.11
CA GLY A 30 12.27 16.77 32.64
C GLY A 30 12.27 15.78 31.46
N PRO A 31 11.44 14.70 31.48
CA PRO A 31 11.34 13.71 30.39
C PRO A 31 10.56 14.22 29.17
N GLU A 32 9.97 15.41 29.24
CA GLU A 32 9.50 16.16 28.09
C GLU A 32 10.45 17.35 27.89
N SER A 33 11.16 17.38 26.77
CA SER A 33 11.99 18.52 26.34
C SER A 33 11.11 19.71 25.91
N ALA A 34 10.16 20.11 26.76
CA ALA A 34 9.20 21.17 26.54
C ALA A 34 9.58 22.37 27.41
N TYR A 35 10.20 23.34 26.74
CA TYR A 35 10.61 24.61 27.34
C TYR A 35 9.39 25.50 27.64
N PHE A 36 9.16 25.89 28.91
CA PHE A 36 8.06 26.77 29.29
C PHE A 36 8.40 28.26 29.12
N PRO A 37 7.60 29.07 28.39
CA PRO A 37 7.81 30.51 28.27
C PRO A 37 7.47 31.27 29.54
N TYR A 38 8.26 32.29 29.83
CA TYR A 38 7.96 33.27 30.87
C TYR A 38 6.65 33.99 30.52
N THR A 39 5.63 33.83 31.35
CA THR A 39 4.29 34.41 31.16
C THR A 39 4.13 35.78 31.83
N GLY A 40 5.21 36.35 32.38
CA GLY A 40 5.18 37.63 33.07
C GLY A 40 5.19 38.84 32.12
N THR A 41 4.82 40.01 32.66
CA THR A 41 4.85 41.28 31.95
C THR A 41 6.26 41.90 31.96
N LEU A 42 6.49 42.94 31.15
CA LEU A 42 7.70 43.78 31.19
C LEU A 42 7.97 44.35 32.60
N GLY A 43 6.90 44.60 33.38
CA GLY A 43 7.00 44.97 34.79
C GLY A 43 7.60 43.87 35.67
N ASN A 44 7.32 42.61 35.38
CA ASN A 44 7.91 41.49 36.12
C ASN A 44 9.39 41.28 35.77
N VAL A 45 9.80 41.61 34.53
CA VAL A 45 11.22 41.70 34.15
C VAL A 45 11.91 42.82 34.94
N GLY A 46 11.25 43.97 35.12
CA GLY A 46 11.71 45.05 36.00
C GLY A 46 11.82 44.62 37.46
N ILE A 47 10.85 43.89 38.00
CA ILE A 47 10.86 43.36 39.38
C ILE A 47 11.98 42.33 39.58
N ILE A 48 12.28 41.51 38.57
CA ILE A 48 13.45 40.63 38.59
C ILE A 48 14.73 41.49 38.51
N LEU A 49 14.84 42.46 37.61
CA LEU A 49 16.05 43.29 37.51
C LEU A 49 16.33 44.13 38.77
N PHE A 50 15.30 44.63 39.46
CA PHE A 50 15.42 45.62 40.54
C PHE A 50 14.87 45.17 41.90
N GLY A 51 14.40 43.92 42.03
CA GLY A 51 13.73 43.40 43.23
C GLY A 51 14.39 43.65 44.59
N PRO A 52 15.73 43.66 44.75
CA PRO A 52 16.33 43.93 46.06
C PRO A 52 16.35 45.42 46.44
N PHE A 53 16.21 46.34 45.48
CA PHE A 53 16.07 47.77 45.82
C PHE A 53 14.69 48.09 46.40
N PHE A 54 13.72 47.19 46.25
CA PHE A 54 12.38 47.28 46.82
C PHE A 54 12.22 46.51 48.15
N VAL A 55 13.31 46.20 48.86
CA VAL A 55 13.24 45.61 50.21
C VAL A 55 12.92 46.70 51.22
N LEU A 56 11.64 47.09 51.28
CA LEU A 56 11.06 47.82 52.40
C LEU A 56 9.68 47.29 52.82
N THR A 57 9.19 46.21 52.22
CA THR A 57 7.98 45.53 52.71
C THR A 57 8.12 44.01 52.66
N ASN A 58 7.84 43.39 53.81
CA ASN A 58 7.86 41.94 54.05
C ASN A 58 6.75 41.22 53.25
N THR A 59 6.90 41.11 51.94
CA THR A 59 6.09 40.19 51.13
C THR A 59 7.00 39.31 50.30
N SER A 60 6.77 38.00 50.38
CA SER A 60 7.45 36.98 49.60
C SER A 60 7.24 37.22 48.10
N LEU A 61 8.25 37.78 47.44
CA LEU A 61 8.23 38.02 45.99
C LEU A 61 8.41 36.70 45.21
N PRO A 62 7.64 36.47 44.12
CA PRO A 62 7.88 35.37 43.19
C PRO A 62 9.11 35.71 42.35
N GLY A 63 10.28 35.20 42.76
CA GLY A 63 11.53 35.52 42.07
C GLY A 63 12.76 34.78 42.56
N LYS A 64 12.60 33.71 43.35
CA LYS A 64 13.71 32.82 43.68
C LYS A 64 13.89 31.85 42.51
N ILE A 65 14.98 32.00 41.76
CA ILE A 65 15.37 31.02 40.75
C ILE A 65 15.69 29.73 41.52
N ILE A 66 15.03 28.63 41.15
CA ILE A 66 15.22 27.33 41.81
C ILE A 66 16.70 26.95 41.68
N GLY A 67 17.37 26.67 42.81
CA GLY A 67 18.79 26.33 42.88
C GLY A 67 19.73 27.42 43.43
N GLN A 68 19.22 28.62 43.71
CA GLN A 68 20.02 29.69 44.31
C GLN A 68 20.18 29.46 45.83
N GLY A 69 21.13 28.60 46.21
CA GLY A 69 21.73 28.61 47.55
C GLY A 69 22.49 29.91 47.77
N ASP A 70 22.69 30.30 49.04
CA ASP A 70 23.19 31.60 49.53
C ASP A 70 24.34 32.22 48.69
N SER A 71 23.98 32.90 47.60
CA SER A 71 24.92 33.63 46.74
C SER A 71 25.22 34.98 47.37
N SER A 72 26.48 35.39 47.36
CA SER A 72 26.90 36.69 47.89
C SER A 72 26.20 37.84 47.16
N PHE A 73 25.97 38.98 47.84
CA PHE A 73 25.37 40.19 47.23
C PHE A 73 26.12 40.62 45.95
N LEU A 74 27.43 40.37 45.89
CA LEU A 74 28.29 40.69 44.76
C LEU A 74 28.03 39.77 43.56
N GLU A 75 27.91 38.46 43.76
CA GLU A 75 27.49 37.52 42.70
C GLU A 75 26.07 37.79 42.20
N PHE A 76 25.19 38.18 43.11
CA PHE A 76 23.84 38.63 42.77
C PHE A 76 23.88 39.89 41.88
N TRP A 77 24.72 40.87 42.22
CA TRP A 77 24.86 42.11 41.45
C TRP A 77 25.48 41.88 40.07
N LEU A 78 26.57 41.11 40.01
CA LEU A 78 27.29 40.80 38.77
C LEU A 78 26.40 40.03 37.79
N SER A 79 25.65 39.02 38.26
CA SER A 79 24.77 38.23 37.41
C SER A 79 23.62 39.04 36.78
N ARG A 80 23.05 40.01 37.49
CA ARG A 80 21.88 40.77 37.01
C ARG A 80 22.19 42.07 36.28
N PHE A 81 23.25 42.79 36.66
CA PHE A 81 23.56 44.10 36.08
C PHE A 81 24.71 44.07 35.06
N ILE A 82 25.49 43.00 35.00
CA ILE A 82 26.58 42.84 34.03
C ILE A 82 26.30 41.66 33.10
N ASP A 83 26.13 40.45 33.64
CA ASP A 83 25.97 39.25 32.83
C ASP A 83 24.65 39.25 32.03
N LEU A 84 23.52 39.57 32.65
CA LEU A 84 22.22 39.52 31.98
C LEU A 84 22.08 40.54 30.81
N PRO A 85 22.48 41.82 30.96
CA PRO A 85 22.50 42.76 29.84
C PRO A 85 23.46 42.34 28.72
N LEU A 86 24.64 41.81 29.08
CA LEU A 86 25.58 41.29 28.09
C LEU A 86 24.97 40.11 27.32
N CYS A 87 24.41 39.11 28.00
CA CYS A 87 23.71 38.00 27.36
C CYS A 87 22.60 38.49 26.41
N LEU A 88 21.78 39.46 26.82
CA LEU A 88 20.72 40.04 25.99
C LEU A 88 21.27 40.73 24.74
N ILE A 89 22.33 41.53 24.87
CA ILE A 89 23.00 42.20 23.74
C ILE A 89 23.63 41.17 22.80
N THR A 90 24.25 40.12 23.34
CA THR A 90 24.88 39.07 22.53
C THR A 90 23.82 38.27 21.74
N ASP A 91 22.67 37.95 22.33
CA ASP A 91 21.56 37.26 21.65
C ASP A 91 20.88 38.14 20.59
N THR A 92 20.67 39.44 20.88
CA THR A 92 20.00 40.33 19.93
C THR A 92 20.88 40.81 18.78
N VAL A 93 22.19 40.98 19.00
CA VAL A 93 23.08 41.64 18.02
C VAL A 93 24.07 40.67 17.36
N LEU A 94 24.54 39.65 18.08
CA LEU A 94 25.67 38.82 17.63
C LEU A 94 25.28 37.39 17.23
N LEU A 95 24.37 36.75 17.96
CA LEU A 95 23.98 35.35 17.74
C LEU A 95 22.48 35.11 17.98
N PRO A 96 21.59 35.67 17.13
CA PRO A 96 20.15 35.52 17.29
C PRO A 96 19.71 34.06 17.30
N GLY A 97 19.13 33.63 18.42
CA GLY A 97 18.58 32.28 18.61
C GLY A 97 19.50 31.30 19.34
N THR A 98 20.63 31.78 19.90
CA THR A 98 21.54 30.94 20.70
C THR A 98 21.23 30.97 22.20
N LEU A 99 20.57 32.01 22.71
CA LEU A 99 20.13 32.07 24.11
C LEU A 99 18.63 31.77 24.24
N PRO A 100 18.20 31.03 25.27
CA PRO A 100 16.80 30.80 25.52
C PRO A 100 16.16 32.02 26.23
N TYR A 101 15.04 32.50 25.67
CA TYR A 101 13.77 32.70 26.42
C TYR A 101 13.22 34.06 26.88
N TYR A 102 13.86 35.24 26.80
CA TYR A 102 13.21 36.44 27.40
C TYR A 102 12.37 37.34 26.46
N ILE A 103 12.57 37.34 25.14
CA ILE A 103 11.92 38.35 24.26
C ILE A 103 10.77 37.76 23.40
N TYR A 104 10.63 36.43 23.30
CA TYR A 104 9.65 35.80 22.39
C TYR A 104 8.23 35.64 22.98
N VAL A 105 7.80 36.59 23.80
CA VAL A 105 6.59 36.54 24.66
C VAL A 105 5.25 36.47 23.88
N LYS A 106 5.24 36.49 22.55
CA LYS A 106 4.01 36.28 21.75
C LYS A 106 4.13 35.40 20.52
N SER A 107 5.33 35.19 19.99
CA SER A 107 5.52 34.56 18.68
C SER A 107 5.85 33.07 18.74
N GLY A 108 6.29 32.53 19.88
CA GLY A 108 6.81 31.16 19.96
C GLY A 108 8.22 31.04 19.34
N ARG A 109 8.85 29.87 19.45
CA ARG A 109 10.20 29.64 18.90
C ARG A 109 10.20 29.96 17.39
N PRO A 110 11.06 30.85 16.90
CA PRO A 110 11.20 31.08 15.46
C PRO A 110 11.36 29.74 14.73
N TRP A 111 10.66 29.59 13.60
CA TRP A 111 10.66 28.36 12.79
C TRP A 111 9.94 27.13 13.41
N SER A 112 9.33 27.26 14.59
CA SER A 112 8.44 26.22 15.11
C SER A 112 7.09 26.20 14.38
N SER A 113 6.41 25.06 14.39
CA SER A 113 5.05 24.91 13.83
C SER A 113 4.05 25.90 14.42
N GLY A 114 4.14 26.17 15.73
CA GLY A 114 3.29 27.14 16.43
C GLY A 114 3.59 28.60 16.10
N TRP A 115 4.84 28.94 15.80
CA TRP A 115 5.23 30.26 15.28
C TRP A 115 4.74 30.45 13.85
N TYR A 116 5.00 29.46 13.00
CA TYR A 116 4.63 29.49 11.59
C TYR A 116 3.11 29.63 11.43
N HIS A 117 2.33 28.86 12.20
CA HIS A 117 0.88 29.00 12.22
C HIS A 117 0.43 30.41 12.59
N ARG A 118 0.91 30.95 13.72
CA ARG A 118 0.54 32.29 14.19
C ARG A 118 0.94 33.38 13.19
N LYS A 119 2.06 33.22 12.48
CA LYS A 119 2.52 34.14 11.43
C LYS A 119 1.49 34.24 10.29
N TYR A 120 0.94 33.12 9.84
CA TYR A 120 0.08 33.09 8.64
C TYR A 120 -1.42 32.96 8.92
N GLU A 121 -1.86 32.59 10.12
CA GLU A 121 -3.27 32.32 10.45
C GLU A 121 -4.19 33.46 10.03
N LYS A 122 -3.87 34.69 10.44
CA LYS A 122 -4.66 35.87 10.07
C LYS A 122 -4.73 36.09 8.56
N LYS A 123 -3.62 35.86 7.85
CA LYS A 123 -3.55 36.03 6.38
C LYS A 123 -4.37 34.95 5.67
N VAL A 124 -4.28 33.70 6.12
CA VAL A 124 -5.03 32.57 5.56
C VAL A 124 -6.52 32.74 5.80
N THR A 125 -6.94 33.13 7.01
CA THR A 125 -8.35 33.39 7.34
C THR A 125 -8.88 34.55 6.51
N SER A 126 -8.16 35.68 6.43
CA SER A 126 -8.56 36.81 5.60
C SER A 126 -8.69 36.46 4.12
N PHE A 127 -7.78 35.63 3.58
CA PHE A 127 -7.89 35.15 2.20
C PHE A 127 -9.13 34.28 2.00
N ARG A 128 -9.43 33.37 2.93
CA ARG A 128 -10.62 32.50 2.88
C ARG A 128 -11.90 33.33 2.88
N ASP A 129 -12.00 34.32 3.76
CA ASP A 129 -13.18 35.18 3.87
C ASP A 129 -13.41 36.02 2.61
N GLN A 130 -12.32 36.50 1.99
CA GLN A 130 -12.38 37.28 0.75
C GLN A 130 -12.63 36.43 -0.50
N ASN A 131 -12.45 35.11 -0.43
CA ASN A 131 -12.61 34.21 -1.57
C ASN A 131 -13.51 33.02 -1.20
N PRO A 132 -14.82 33.22 -0.91
CA PRO A 132 -15.75 32.13 -0.61
C PRO A 132 -15.75 30.95 -1.61
N PRO A 133 -15.59 31.17 -2.94
CA PRO A 133 -15.49 30.07 -3.91
C PRO A 133 -14.36 29.09 -3.64
N TYR A 134 -13.25 29.54 -3.04
CA TYR A 134 -12.12 28.67 -2.67
C TYR A 134 -12.53 27.62 -1.62
N ILE A 135 -13.31 28.01 -0.62
CA ILE A 135 -13.80 27.10 0.43
C ILE A 135 -14.78 26.10 -0.17
N ALA A 136 -15.71 26.58 -1.00
CA ALA A 136 -16.70 25.75 -1.68
C ALA A 136 -16.02 24.70 -2.57
N LEU A 137 -15.05 25.10 -3.40
CA LEU A 137 -14.30 24.19 -4.26
C LEU A 137 -13.60 23.09 -3.45
N LYS A 138 -12.89 23.45 -2.38
CA LYS A 138 -12.23 22.46 -1.52
C LYS A 138 -13.22 21.47 -0.93
N SER A 139 -14.37 21.94 -0.46
CA SER A 139 -15.43 21.06 0.05
C SER A 139 -15.96 20.10 -1.02
N ILE A 140 -16.20 20.58 -2.24
CA ILE A 140 -16.68 19.77 -3.37
C ILE A 140 -15.67 18.68 -3.74
N ILE A 141 -14.38 19.05 -3.82
CA ILE A 141 -13.28 18.11 -4.07
C ILE A 141 -13.27 17.05 -2.97
N SER A 142 -13.29 17.47 -1.69
CA SER A 142 -13.26 16.53 -0.57
C SER A 142 -14.44 15.55 -0.55
N SER A 143 -15.63 15.98 -0.97
CA SER A 143 -16.81 15.12 -1.05
C SER A 143 -16.87 14.24 -2.29
N ASN A 144 -15.90 14.37 -3.21
CA ASN A 144 -15.87 13.70 -4.51
C ASN A 144 -17.16 13.89 -5.34
N ASP A 145 -17.73 15.10 -5.32
CA ASP A 145 -19.01 15.40 -5.99
C ASP A 145 -18.78 15.99 -7.39
N LEU A 146 -18.79 15.11 -8.39
CA LEU A 146 -18.60 15.48 -9.80
C LEU A 146 -19.69 16.45 -10.31
N THR A 147 -20.93 16.28 -9.87
CA THR A 147 -22.06 17.11 -10.35
C THR A 147 -21.94 18.53 -9.79
N ALA A 148 -21.61 18.66 -8.51
CA ALA A 148 -21.35 19.95 -7.89
C ALA A 148 -20.12 20.62 -8.52
N LEU A 149 -19.06 19.87 -8.83
CA LEU A 149 -17.88 20.39 -9.50
C LEU A 149 -18.23 20.97 -10.87
N GLN A 150 -18.94 20.22 -11.72
CA GLN A 150 -19.33 20.70 -13.05
C GLN A 150 -20.19 21.97 -12.99
N ARG A 151 -21.08 22.10 -12.00
CA ARG A 151 -21.86 23.33 -11.79
C ARG A 151 -20.98 24.47 -11.30
N PHE A 152 -20.04 24.19 -10.41
CA PHE A 152 -19.11 25.17 -9.88
C PHE A 152 -18.21 25.76 -10.98
N LEU A 153 -17.64 24.91 -11.85
CA LEU A 153 -16.76 25.34 -12.94
C LEU A 153 -17.44 26.21 -14.00
N LYS A 154 -18.77 26.11 -14.14
CA LYS A 154 -19.55 27.01 -15.01
C LYS A 154 -19.70 28.43 -14.47
N LEU A 155 -19.56 28.59 -13.15
CA LEU A 155 -19.83 29.85 -12.45
C LEU A 155 -18.55 30.56 -11.99
N TYR A 156 -17.45 29.82 -11.82
CA TYR A 156 -16.22 30.34 -11.22
C TYR A 156 -14.99 29.96 -12.02
N ASP A 157 -14.12 30.94 -12.25
CA ASP A 157 -12.82 30.75 -12.90
C ASP A 157 -11.78 30.24 -11.88
N VAL A 158 -11.53 28.93 -11.95
CA VAL A 158 -10.58 28.24 -11.06
C VAL A 158 -9.13 28.51 -11.46
N VAL A 159 -8.87 28.79 -12.74
CA VAL A 159 -7.55 29.13 -13.27
C VAL A 159 -7.09 30.46 -12.68
N ALA A 160 -7.96 31.49 -12.75
CA ALA A 160 -7.67 32.80 -12.16
C ALA A 160 -7.44 32.71 -10.65
N LEU A 161 -8.24 31.87 -9.96
CA LEU A 161 -8.10 31.66 -8.52
C LEU A 161 -6.76 31.02 -8.14
N GLU A 162 -6.31 29.98 -8.86
CA GLU A 162 -5.01 29.35 -8.63
C GLU A 162 -3.85 30.30 -8.91
N LYS A 163 -3.91 31.09 -10.00
CA LYS A 163 -2.89 32.11 -10.29
C LYS A 163 -2.78 33.14 -9.17
N LYS A 164 -3.91 33.60 -8.64
CA LYS A 164 -3.95 34.52 -7.50
C LYS A 164 -3.30 33.90 -6.26
N ILE A 165 -3.60 32.63 -5.97
CA ILE A 165 -3.00 31.93 -4.82
C ILE A 165 -1.48 31.85 -4.99
N ARG A 166 -0.98 31.43 -6.16
CA ARG A 166 0.46 31.31 -6.44
C ARG A 166 1.18 32.64 -6.34
N TYR A 167 0.62 33.71 -6.92
CA TYR A 167 1.17 35.06 -6.78
C TYR A 167 1.28 35.46 -5.30
N LEU A 168 0.26 35.20 -4.49
CA LEU A 168 0.30 35.50 -3.06
C LEU A 168 1.32 34.62 -2.31
N GLN A 169 1.56 33.38 -2.75
CA GLN A 169 2.59 32.51 -2.18
C GLN A 169 4.00 33.00 -2.52
N GLU A 170 4.26 33.39 -3.76
CA GLU A 170 5.53 33.97 -4.20
C GLU A 170 5.88 35.26 -3.45
N LYS A 171 4.87 36.04 -3.04
CA LYS A 171 5.03 37.26 -2.25
C LYS A 171 5.13 37.05 -0.73
N ASP A 172 5.18 35.80 -0.25
CA ASP A 172 5.12 35.45 1.19
C ASP A 172 3.87 36.00 1.91
N LEU A 173 2.78 36.21 1.17
CA LEU A 173 1.50 36.67 1.68
C LEU A 173 0.58 35.51 2.03
N LEU A 174 0.70 34.39 1.34
CA LEU A 174 0.09 33.12 1.69
C LEU A 174 1.15 32.03 1.86
N PRO A 175 1.02 31.14 2.84
CA PRO A 175 1.90 29.99 2.94
C PRO A 175 1.51 28.91 1.89
N TYR A 176 2.45 28.06 1.52
CA TYR A 176 2.16 26.85 0.73
C TYR A 176 1.37 25.83 1.53
N GLU A 177 1.67 25.71 2.83
CA GLU A 177 1.04 24.81 3.78
C GLU A 177 0.63 25.54 5.04
N HIS A 178 -0.56 25.26 5.55
CA HIS A 178 -1.05 25.80 6.80
C HIS A 178 -2.11 24.86 7.39
N SER A 179 -1.81 24.27 8.55
CA SER A 179 -2.65 23.25 9.21
C SER A 179 -2.82 23.54 10.70
N TRP A 180 -4.02 23.88 11.17
CA TRP A 180 -4.30 24.06 12.61
C TRP A 180 -5.77 23.83 13.02
N THR A 181 -6.60 23.30 12.12
CA THR A 181 -7.99 22.92 12.41
C THR A 181 -8.15 21.40 12.31
N TYR A 182 -8.91 20.83 13.25
CA TYR A 182 -9.32 19.42 13.34
C TYR A 182 -10.20 18.94 12.16
N ASN A 183 -9.95 19.39 10.93
CA ASN A 183 -10.66 18.98 9.74
C ASN A 183 -9.68 18.40 8.71
N PHE A 184 -9.95 17.14 8.38
CA PHE A 184 -9.24 16.16 7.55
C PHE A 184 -8.77 16.60 6.16
N TYR A 185 -8.04 17.69 5.97
CA TYR A 185 -7.65 18.10 4.61
C TYR A 185 -6.22 18.63 4.62
N SER A 186 -5.37 18.05 3.76
CA SER A 186 -3.95 18.37 3.63
C SER A 186 -3.73 19.87 3.80
N GLY A 187 -2.77 20.29 4.64
CA GLY A 187 -2.50 21.70 4.93
C GLY A 187 -2.21 22.59 3.70
N LYS A 188 -2.16 22.01 2.50
CA LYS A 188 -1.99 22.68 1.21
C LYS A 188 -2.98 23.82 1.02
N VAL A 189 -2.47 25.02 0.78
CA VAL A 189 -3.27 26.21 0.46
C VAL A 189 -3.60 26.25 -1.04
N GLY A 190 -2.65 25.93 -1.92
CA GLY A 190 -2.86 25.84 -3.37
C GLY A 190 -3.97 24.85 -3.76
N ILE A 191 -4.69 25.12 -4.84
CA ILE A 191 -5.72 24.21 -5.35
C ILE A 191 -5.05 22.99 -5.99
N ILE A 192 -4.02 23.19 -6.79
CA ILE A 192 -3.28 22.09 -7.43
C ILE A 192 -2.63 21.17 -6.39
N ASP A 193 -1.94 21.75 -5.39
CA ASP A 193 -1.31 20.98 -4.32
C ASP A 193 -2.33 20.20 -3.48
N TYR A 194 -3.50 20.81 -3.27
CA TYR A 194 -4.63 20.18 -2.60
C TYR A 194 -5.15 18.98 -3.39
N ILE A 195 -5.33 19.13 -4.71
CA ILE A 195 -5.76 18.04 -5.57
C ILE A 195 -4.70 16.94 -5.62
N ALA A 196 -3.41 17.24 -5.64
CA ALA A 196 -2.36 16.22 -5.61
C ALA A 196 -2.43 15.35 -4.34
N SER A 197 -2.66 15.99 -3.19
CA SER A 197 -2.85 15.28 -1.92
C SER A 197 -4.14 14.45 -1.93
N PHE A 198 -5.20 14.99 -2.52
CA PHE A 198 -6.45 14.27 -2.76
C PHE A 198 -6.30 13.16 -3.81
N ALA A 199 -5.42 13.25 -4.78
CA ALA A 199 -5.29 12.24 -5.81
C ALA A 199 -4.49 11.02 -5.29
N SER A 200 -3.46 11.26 -4.46
CA SER A 200 -2.47 10.25 -4.10
C SER A 200 -2.75 9.49 -2.79
N ILE A 201 -3.53 10.06 -1.87
CA ILE A 201 -3.72 9.51 -0.52
C ILE A 201 -5.16 9.02 -0.35
N GLN A 202 -5.35 7.88 0.34
CA GLN A 202 -6.66 7.48 0.81
C GLN A 202 -7.16 8.52 1.81
N THR A 203 -8.23 9.21 1.47
CA THR A 203 -8.84 10.24 2.32
C THR A 203 -10.21 9.79 2.81
N THR A 204 -10.55 10.24 4.01
CA THR A 204 -11.83 10.00 4.65
C THR A 204 -12.56 11.33 4.77
N PHE A 205 -13.72 11.46 4.13
CA PHE A 205 -14.59 12.64 4.23
C PHE A 205 -15.91 12.26 4.88
N ARG A 206 -16.30 12.91 5.98
CA ARG A 206 -17.56 12.61 6.72
C ARG A 206 -17.77 11.10 6.98
N LYS A 207 -16.69 10.38 7.33
CA LYS A 207 -16.64 8.91 7.54
C LYS A 207 -16.76 8.04 6.27
N ASN A 208 -16.88 8.63 5.08
CA ASN A 208 -16.78 7.92 3.82
C ASN A 208 -15.31 7.80 3.41
N ILE A 209 -14.86 6.56 3.22
CA ILE A 209 -13.55 6.26 2.63
C ILE A 209 -13.72 6.39 1.12
N ILE A 210 -12.96 7.30 0.52
CA ILE A 210 -12.92 7.44 -0.94
C ILE A 210 -11.61 6.82 -1.39
N ASN A 211 -11.58 5.97 -2.42
CA ASN A 211 -10.31 5.47 -2.94
C ASN A 211 -9.78 6.39 -4.05
N PRO A 212 -8.46 6.47 -4.27
CA PRO A 212 -7.87 7.20 -5.38
C PRO A 212 -8.43 6.85 -6.77
N GLY A 213 -8.79 5.59 -7.01
CA GLY A 213 -9.44 5.15 -8.25
C GLY A 213 -10.81 5.79 -8.50
N ASP A 214 -11.55 6.13 -7.43
CA ASP A 214 -12.89 6.72 -7.51
C ASP A 214 -12.85 8.25 -7.78
N ARG A 215 -11.65 8.84 -7.78
CA ARG A 215 -11.44 10.29 -7.87
C ARG A 215 -11.03 10.76 -9.26
N PHE A 216 -10.77 9.83 -10.18
CA PHE A 216 -10.20 10.16 -11.48
C PHE A 216 -11.05 11.18 -12.24
N GLU A 217 -12.37 10.96 -12.37
CA GLU A 217 -13.22 11.88 -13.13
C GLU A 217 -13.20 13.30 -12.55
N LEU A 218 -13.07 13.44 -11.23
CA LEU A 218 -12.95 14.74 -10.57
C LEU A 218 -11.59 15.39 -10.86
N VAL A 219 -10.50 14.64 -10.67
CA VAL A 219 -9.14 15.10 -10.97
C VAL A 219 -9.02 15.49 -12.44
N TYR A 220 -9.52 14.65 -13.34
CA TYR A 220 -9.54 14.87 -14.77
C TYR A 220 -10.37 16.09 -15.16
N THR A 221 -11.56 16.27 -14.58
CA THR A 221 -12.40 17.45 -14.83
C THR A 221 -11.69 18.75 -14.44
N LEU A 222 -10.91 18.75 -13.35
CA LEU A 222 -10.10 19.91 -12.97
C LEU A 222 -8.90 20.11 -13.91
N TYR A 223 -8.26 19.01 -14.32
CA TYR A 223 -7.20 19.07 -15.33
C TYR A 223 -7.68 19.72 -16.63
N GLU A 224 -8.90 19.42 -17.10
CA GLU A 224 -9.50 20.05 -18.29
C GLU A 224 -9.66 21.57 -18.18
N GLU A 225 -9.81 22.11 -16.97
CA GLU A 225 -9.82 23.55 -16.74
C GLU A 225 -8.40 24.13 -16.73
N PHE A 226 -7.47 23.48 -16.02
CA PHE A 226 -6.09 23.95 -15.91
C PHE A 226 -5.29 23.81 -17.22
N ARG A 227 -5.59 22.82 -18.07
CA ARG A 227 -4.93 22.64 -19.37
C ARG A 227 -5.16 23.78 -20.36
N LYS A 228 -6.15 24.64 -20.09
CA LYS A 228 -6.40 25.86 -20.89
C LYS A 228 -5.28 26.89 -20.70
N ASP A 229 -4.46 26.75 -19.66
CA ASP A 229 -3.31 27.57 -19.38
C ASP A 229 -2.01 26.72 -19.41
N PRO A 230 -1.08 26.94 -20.36
CA PRO A 230 0.09 26.07 -20.53
C PRO A 230 1.02 25.99 -19.30
N GLU A 231 1.14 27.07 -18.53
CA GLU A 231 1.98 27.08 -17.33
C GLU A 231 1.34 26.23 -16.24
N LEU A 232 0.04 26.42 -15.99
CA LEU A 232 -0.67 25.62 -15.00
C LEU A 232 -0.87 24.18 -15.44
N GLU A 233 -1.01 23.89 -16.73
CA GLU A 233 -1.05 22.51 -17.25
C GLU A 233 0.19 21.74 -16.83
N LYS A 234 1.37 22.33 -17.07
CA LYS A 234 2.65 21.72 -16.70
C LYS A 234 2.75 21.50 -15.20
N VAL A 235 2.40 22.51 -14.42
CA VAL A 235 2.44 22.43 -12.95
C VAL A 235 1.45 21.39 -12.42
N TYR A 236 0.25 21.34 -12.98
CA TYR A 236 -0.76 20.34 -12.63
C TYR A 236 -0.27 18.94 -12.95
N TYR A 237 0.32 18.74 -14.12
CA TYR A 237 0.90 17.45 -14.50
C TYR A 237 2.00 17.00 -13.54
N ASP A 238 2.97 17.89 -13.29
CA ASP A 238 4.12 17.59 -12.44
C ASP A 238 3.75 17.35 -10.97
N THR A 239 2.66 17.96 -10.50
CA THR A 239 2.25 17.91 -9.09
C THR A 239 1.18 16.86 -8.82
N VAL A 240 0.14 16.79 -9.67
CA VAL A 240 -1.04 15.96 -9.47
C VAL A 240 -0.90 14.63 -10.20
N TRP A 241 -0.66 14.64 -11.52
CA TRP A 241 -0.65 13.40 -12.32
C TRP A 241 0.51 12.49 -11.96
N LYS A 242 1.72 13.04 -11.79
CA LYS A 242 2.87 12.25 -11.30
C LYS A 242 2.59 11.64 -9.93
N ALA A 243 2.07 12.42 -8.98
CA ALA A 243 1.71 11.91 -7.66
C ALA A 243 0.62 10.84 -7.73
N TYR A 244 -0.34 10.99 -8.64
CA TYR A 244 -1.40 10.01 -8.89
C TYR A 244 -0.84 8.70 -9.45
N PHE A 245 -0.01 8.75 -10.48
CA PHE A 245 0.59 7.56 -11.09
C PHE A 245 1.53 6.85 -10.12
N SER A 246 2.43 7.59 -9.48
CA SER A 246 3.38 7.03 -8.51
C SER A 246 2.73 6.58 -7.19
N SER A 247 1.48 6.96 -6.91
CA SER A 247 0.75 6.41 -5.75
C SER A 247 0.59 4.89 -5.83
N GLY A 248 0.71 4.31 -7.02
CA GLY A 248 0.58 2.87 -7.24
C GLY A 248 -0.79 2.34 -6.84
N LYS A 249 -1.81 3.20 -6.73
CA LYS A 249 -3.16 2.79 -6.37
C LYS A 249 -3.89 2.28 -7.60
N LEU A 250 -4.46 1.09 -7.47
CA LEU A 250 -5.19 0.41 -8.52
C LEU A 250 -6.40 1.24 -8.97
N ILE A 251 -6.45 1.61 -10.24
CA ILE A 251 -7.68 2.09 -10.89
C ILE A 251 -8.51 0.85 -11.19
N GLN A 252 -9.55 0.62 -10.38
CA GLN A 252 -10.37 -0.60 -10.52
C GLN A 252 -11.28 -0.57 -11.74
N ASN A 253 -11.68 0.62 -12.21
CA ASN A 253 -12.58 0.78 -13.35
C ASN A 253 -11.78 0.72 -14.67
N PRO A 254 -11.96 -0.32 -15.52
CA PRO A 254 -11.21 -0.48 -16.76
C PRO A 254 -11.46 0.64 -17.78
N THR A 255 -12.68 1.21 -17.81
CA THR A 255 -13.02 2.33 -18.69
C THR A 255 -12.25 3.57 -18.32
N ILE A 256 -12.17 3.87 -17.02
CA ILE A 256 -11.37 4.99 -16.52
C ILE A 256 -9.88 4.76 -16.82
N PHE A 257 -9.36 3.56 -16.55
CA PHE A 257 -7.96 3.22 -16.82
C PHE A 257 -7.60 3.45 -18.29
N LYS A 258 -8.44 2.97 -19.22
CA LYS A 258 -8.25 3.20 -20.66
C LYS A 258 -8.24 4.67 -21.03
N LYS A 259 -9.15 5.46 -20.48
CA LYS A 259 -9.21 6.92 -20.71
C LYS A 259 -7.93 7.62 -20.24
N VAL A 260 -7.42 7.26 -19.05
CA VAL A 260 -6.12 7.77 -18.55
C VAL A 260 -5.00 7.44 -19.54
N PHE A 261 -4.95 6.19 -20.00
CA PHE A 261 -3.92 5.73 -20.93
C PHE A 261 -3.98 6.40 -22.29
N GLN A 262 -5.17 6.65 -22.82
CA GLN A 262 -5.32 7.38 -24.07
C GLN A 262 -4.80 8.81 -23.95
N GLU A 263 -5.09 9.50 -22.84
CA GLU A 263 -4.67 10.90 -22.65
C GLU A 263 -3.17 11.02 -22.42
N PHE A 264 -2.56 10.13 -21.62
CA PHE A 264 -1.17 10.28 -21.16
C PHE A 264 -0.20 9.27 -21.77
N SER A 265 -0.55 8.63 -22.89
CA SER A 265 0.29 7.62 -23.56
C SER A 265 1.63 8.14 -24.07
N ASP A 266 1.78 9.45 -24.24
CA ASP A 266 3.02 10.13 -24.61
C ASP A 266 3.95 10.35 -23.40
N ARG A 267 3.43 10.17 -22.18
CA ARG A 267 4.17 10.38 -20.93
C ARG A 267 4.70 9.07 -20.38
N LYS A 268 5.97 9.05 -20.01
CA LYS A 268 6.64 7.84 -19.51
C LYS A 268 6.10 7.42 -18.14
N GLU A 269 5.76 8.39 -17.30
CA GLU A 269 5.31 8.22 -15.91
C GLU A 269 4.02 7.40 -15.80
N ILE A 270 3.24 7.29 -16.87
CA ILE A 270 2.04 6.46 -16.89
C ILE A 270 2.34 4.97 -16.67
N SER A 271 3.57 4.53 -16.96
CA SER A 271 3.97 3.14 -16.77
C SER A 271 4.00 2.71 -15.30
N ASP A 272 4.07 3.67 -14.35
CA ASP A 272 3.94 3.38 -12.92
C ASP A 272 2.59 2.71 -12.59
N LEU A 273 1.53 3.01 -13.37
CA LEU A 273 0.23 2.36 -13.23
C LEU A 273 0.24 0.87 -13.65
N PHE A 274 1.20 0.44 -14.46
CA PHE A 274 1.27 -0.97 -14.84
C PHE A 274 1.58 -1.87 -13.65
N LYS A 275 2.45 -1.42 -12.74
CA LYS A 275 2.80 -2.16 -11.51
C LYS A 275 1.59 -2.32 -10.59
N SER A 276 0.79 -1.26 -10.42
CA SER A 276 -0.41 -1.33 -9.59
C SER A 276 -1.46 -2.25 -10.19
N THR A 277 -1.67 -2.18 -11.50
CA THR A 277 -2.56 -3.10 -12.22
C THR A 277 -2.07 -4.55 -12.13
N ALA A 278 -0.77 -4.77 -12.28
CA ALA A 278 -0.11 -6.07 -12.15
C ALA A 278 -0.32 -6.70 -10.76
N LEU A 279 -0.10 -5.92 -9.69
CA LEU A 279 -0.38 -6.35 -8.31
C LEU A 279 -1.84 -6.77 -8.14
N GLY A 280 -2.76 -6.07 -8.81
CA GLY A 280 -4.16 -6.43 -8.80
C GLY A 280 -4.48 -7.81 -9.39
N TYR A 281 -3.62 -8.43 -10.21
CA TYR A 281 -3.82 -9.82 -10.65
C TYR A 281 -3.23 -10.84 -9.68
N LEU A 282 -2.27 -10.44 -8.84
CA LEU A 282 -1.63 -11.28 -7.82
C LEU A 282 -2.41 -11.28 -6.51
N GLU A 283 -2.99 -10.13 -6.14
CA GLU A 283 -3.94 -10.02 -5.04
C GLU A 283 -5.23 -10.75 -5.43
N LYS A 284 -5.28 -12.04 -5.14
CA LYS A 284 -6.56 -12.76 -5.02
C LYS A 284 -7.40 -11.94 -4.04
N GLU A 285 -8.66 -11.65 -4.34
CA GLU A 285 -9.61 -10.97 -3.44
C GLU A 285 -9.91 -11.84 -2.20
N SER A 286 -8.90 -12.23 -1.44
CA SER A 286 -9.01 -13.15 -0.32
C SER A 286 -9.33 -12.41 0.99
N LYS A 287 -9.69 -11.13 0.96
CA LYS A 287 -9.86 -10.31 2.18
C LYS A 287 -11.07 -9.37 2.22
N GLN A 288 -12.04 -9.46 1.31
CA GLN A 288 -13.33 -8.78 1.51
C GLN A 288 -14.46 -9.69 2.04
N THR A 289 -14.18 -10.97 2.29
CA THR A 289 -15.13 -11.93 2.90
C THR A 289 -14.88 -12.19 4.39
N HIS A 290 -14.20 -11.30 5.12
CA HIS A 290 -14.08 -11.47 6.58
C HIS A 290 -15.35 -11.13 7.40
N ASN A 291 -16.45 -10.76 6.73
CA ASN A 291 -17.76 -10.58 7.36
C ASN A 291 -18.78 -11.69 7.05
N SER A 292 -18.37 -12.84 6.49
CA SER A 292 -19.26 -13.99 6.27
C SER A 292 -18.73 -15.26 6.92
N TYR A 293 -18.44 -15.20 8.22
CA TYR A 293 -18.37 -16.40 9.06
C TYR A 293 -19.78 -16.79 9.47
N LEU A 294 -20.64 -17.12 8.50
CA LEU A 294 -21.95 -17.79 8.67
C LEU A 294 -22.65 -17.79 7.30
N ASN A 295 -22.17 -18.58 6.34
CA ASN A 295 -23.05 -19.39 5.49
C ASN A 295 -22.28 -20.26 4.49
N SER A 296 -22.62 -21.55 4.58
CA SER A 296 -22.65 -22.58 3.54
C SER A 296 -21.42 -22.81 2.65
N LYS A 297 -20.84 -24.00 2.88
CA LYS A 297 -20.27 -24.88 1.85
C LYS A 297 -21.09 -24.85 0.55
N THR A 298 -20.39 -25.02 -0.59
CA THR A 298 -20.85 -25.48 -1.93
C THR A 298 -21.08 -24.49 -3.08
N THR A 299 -20.82 -23.19 -2.94
CA THR A 299 -20.74 -22.29 -4.11
C THR A 299 -19.27 -22.00 -4.45
N PRO A 300 -18.79 -22.29 -5.68
CA PRO A 300 -17.51 -21.76 -6.14
C PRO A 300 -17.52 -20.24 -5.96
N PRO A 301 -16.40 -19.59 -5.58
CA PRO A 301 -16.33 -18.14 -5.59
C PRO A 301 -16.67 -17.68 -7.01
N GLN A 302 -17.88 -17.15 -7.19
CA GLN A 302 -18.33 -16.64 -8.46
C GLN A 302 -17.44 -15.44 -8.76
N ILE A 303 -16.61 -15.56 -9.77
CA ILE A 303 -15.71 -14.50 -10.21
C ILE A 303 -16.60 -13.32 -10.55
N SER A 304 -16.40 -12.21 -9.86
CA SER A 304 -17.20 -11.00 -10.09
C SER A 304 -17.04 -10.57 -11.55
N GLU A 305 -18.09 -10.00 -12.15
CA GLU A 305 -18.03 -9.48 -13.54
C GLU A 305 -16.83 -8.53 -13.75
N ARG A 306 -16.39 -7.86 -12.68
CA ARG A 306 -15.22 -6.98 -12.67
C ARG A 306 -13.90 -7.69 -13.03
N TRP A 307 -13.73 -8.95 -12.63
CA TRP A 307 -12.51 -9.72 -12.97
C TRP A 307 -12.44 -10.05 -14.45
N TYR A 308 -13.58 -10.34 -15.05
CA TYR A 308 -13.70 -10.60 -16.46
C TYR A 308 -13.31 -9.38 -17.30
N GLU A 309 -13.85 -8.21 -16.96
CA GLU A 309 -13.46 -6.94 -17.59
C GLU A 309 -11.96 -6.67 -17.41
N LYS A 310 -11.40 -7.02 -16.24
CA LYS A 310 -9.98 -6.85 -15.96
C LYS A 310 -9.09 -7.80 -16.77
N ILE A 311 -9.52 -9.01 -17.07
CA ILE A 311 -8.77 -9.92 -17.94
C ILE A 311 -8.86 -9.42 -19.38
N ASP A 312 -10.04 -8.98 -19.83
CA ASP A 312 -10.25 -8.46 -21.18
C ASP A 312 -9.37 -7.22 -21.45
N LEU A 313 -9.16 -6.38 -20.41
CA LEU A 313 -8.25 -5.23 -20.43
C LEU A 313 -6.81 -5.57 -20.88
N LEU A 314 -6.30 -6.79 -20.62
CA LEU A 314 -4.96 -7.21 -21.07
C LEU A 314 -4.80 -7.06 -22.58
N THR A 315 -5.79 -7.53 -23.32
CA THR A 315 -5.81 -7.50 -24.78
C THR A 315 -6.17 -6.13 -25.33
N GLU A 316 -7.12 -5.43 -24.71
CA GLU A 316 -7.49 -4.08 -25.13
C GLU A 316 -6.31 -3.11 -25.01
N MET A 317 -5.52 -3.23 -23.93
CA MET A 317 -4.32 -2.43 -23.74
C MET A 317 -3.21 -2.75 -24.74
N ASP A 318 -3.06 -4.01 -25.18
CA ASP A 318 -2.12 -4.34 -26.27
C ASP A 318 -2.43 -3.53 -27.54
N ASP A 319 -3.72 -3.43 -27.89
CA ASP A 319 -4.17 -2.70 -29.08
C ASP A 319 -4.04 -1.19 -28.91
N LEU A 320 -4.37 -0.65 -27.74
CA LEU A 320 -4.19 0.77 -27.42
C LEU A 320 -2.71 1.19 -27.45
N LEU A 321 -1.83 0.35 -26.92
CA LEU A 321 -0.40 0.63 -26.82
C LEU A 321 0.37 0.25 -28.10
N ARG A 322 -0.29 -0.27 -29.15
CA ARG A 322 0.37 -0.63 -30.42
C ARG A 322 1.18 0.52 -31.02
N LYS A 323 0.76 1.76 -30.81
CA LYS A 323 1.44 2.98 -31.29
C LYS A 323 2.64 3.39 -30.44
N ASN A 324 2.79 2.86 -29.22
CA ASN A 324 3.90 3.14 -28.31
C ASN A 324 4.60 1.83 -27.88
N PRO A 325 5.60 1.36 -28.66
CA PRO A 325 6.19 0.04 -28.47
C PRO A 325 6.92 -0.13 -27.13
N GLU A 326 7.48 0.94 -26.57
CA GLU A 326 8.15 0.90 -25.26
C GLU A 326 7.13 0.64 -24.14
N LEU A 327 6.02 1.38 -24.11
CA LEU A 327 4.95 1.14 -23.14
C LEU A 327 4.28 -0.22 -23.35
N LEU A 328 4.08 -0.66 -24.59
CA LEU A 328 3.55 -2.00 -24.88
C LEU A 328 4.45 -3.10 -24.30
N LYS A 329 5.76 -2.97 -24.47
CA LYS A 329 6.75 -3.90 -23.92
C LYS A 329 6.72 -3.91 -22.40
N GLU A 330 6.58 -2.76 -21.76
CA GLU A 330 6.49 -2.65 -20.31
C GLU A 330 5.16 -3.23 -19.77
N TRP A 331 4.03 -2.94 -20.43
CA TRP A 331 2.72 -3.53 -20.13
C TRP A 331 2.76 -5.06 -20.19
N ARG A 332 3.32 -5.61 -21.28
CA ARG A 332 3.48 -7.05 -21.45
C ARG A 332 4.40 -7.66 -20.40
N ARG A 333 5.49 -7.00 -20.04
CA ARG A 333 6.43 -7.48 -19.00
C ARG A 333 5.87 -7.42 -17.57
N THR A 334 4.83 -6.63 -17.34
CA THR A 334 4.29 -6.40 -16.00
C THR A 334 2.92 -7.06 -15.84
N ALA A 335 1.90 -6.54 -16.51
CA ALA A 335 0.52 -6.99 -16.34
C ALA A 335 0.28 -8.40 -16.90
N TRP A 336 0.73 -8.67 -18.14
CA TRP A 336 0.55 -9.99 -18.75
C TRP A 336 1.29 -11.08 -17.98
N ILE A 337 2.59 -10.89 -17.66
CA ILE A 337 3.36 -11.86 -16.87
C ILE A 337 2.70 -12.10 -15.51
N SER A 338 2.23 -11.05 -14.83
CA SER A 338 1.55 -11.19 -13.53
C SER A 338 0.24 -11.97 -13.65
N ALA A 339 -0.58 -11.68 -14.67
CA ALA A 339 -1.84 -12.38 -14.91
C ALA A 339 -1.64 -13.86 -15.33
N ILE A 340 -0.59 -14.15 -16.11
CA ILE A 340 -0.20 -15.53 -16.44
C ILE A 340 0.24 -16.26 -15.17
N SER A 341 1.16 -15.67 -14.40
CA SER A 341 1.73 -16.29 -13.19
C SER A 341 0.69 -16.55 -12.10
N SER A 342 -0.33 -15.69 -11.98
CA SER A 342 -1.40 -15.84 -10.99
C SER A 342 -2.43 -16.91 -11.37
N GLY A 343 -2.47 -17.31 -12.64
CA GLY A 343 -3.43 -18.26 -13.19
C GLY A 343 -4.76 -17.65 -13.62
N VAL A 344 -5.01 -16.36 -13.38
CA VAL A 344 -6.35 -15.76 -13.53
C VAL A 344 -6.87 -15.73 -14.98
N ILE A 345 -5.97 -15.76 -15.95
CA ILE A 345 -6.33 -15.73 -17.38
C ILE A 345 -7.14 -16.97 -17.82
N VAL A 346 -7.14 -18.06 -17.05
CA VAL A 346 -7.90 -19.28 -17.36
C VAL A 346 -9.42 -19.08 -17.33
N HIS A 347 -9.89 -17.96 -16.79
CA HIS A 347 -11.31 -17.62 -16.83
C HIS A 347 -11.74 -17.07 -18.20
N ARG A 348 -10.79 -16.80 -19.10
CA ARG A 348 -11.03 -16.39 -20.49
C ARG A 348 -10.25 -17.30 -21.46
N PRO A 349 -10.84 -18.41 -21.94
CA PRO A 349 -10.16 -19.39 -22.80
C PRO A 349 -9.46 -18.78 -24.03
N LEU A 350 -10.07 -17.81 -24.71
CA LEU A 350 -9.47 -17.14 -25.87
C LEU A 350 -8.20 -16.35 -25.51
N ILE A 351 -8.18 -15.72 -24.33
CA ILE A 351 -7.03 -14.97 -23.83
C ILE A 351 -5.94 -15.95 -23.36
N LEU A 352 -6.33 -17.08 -22.78
CA LEU A 352 -5.41 -18.17 -22.44
C LEU A 352 -4.72 -18.75 -23.69
N GLU A 353 -5.45 -19.01 -24.77
CA GLU A 353 -4.86 -19.46 -26.04
C GLU A 353 -3.89 -18.43 -26.61
N LYS A 354 -4.26 -17.14 -26.56
CA LYS A 354 -3.36 -16.04 -26.94
C LYS A 354 -2.09 -16.05 -26.08
N ALA A 355 -2.22 -16.28 -24.77
CA ALA A 355 -1.08 -16.33 -23.86
C ALA A 355 -0.10 -17.45 -24.22
N PHE A 356 -0.58 -18.66 -24.49
CA PHE A 356 0.29 -19.78 -24.90
C PHE A 356 1.02 -19.52 -26.22
N ARG A 357 0.40 -18.75 -27.14
CA ARG A 357 1.01 -18.37 -28.42
C ARG A 357 2.06 -17.27 -28.27
N GLU A 358 1.78 -16.25 -27.46
CA GLU A 358 2.58 -15.02 -27.38
C GLU A 358 3.58 -15.00 -26.21
N PHE A 359 3.37 -15.82 -25.19
CA PHE A 359 4.19 -15.92 -23.97
C PHE A 359 4.52 -17.39 -23.63
N PRO A 360 5.16 -18.14 -24.54
CA PRO A 360 5.35 -19.59 -24.37
C PRO A 360 6.21 -19.95 -23.15
N MET A 361 7.22 -19.13 -22.81
CA MET A 361 8.09 -19.39 -21.66
C MET A 361 7.37 -19.11 -20.33
N GLU A 362 6.63 -17.99 -20.24
CA GLU A 362 5.92 -17.60 -19.03
C GLU A 362 4.74 -18.52 -18.74
N THR A 363 4.01 -18.92 -19.79
CA THR A 363 2.91 -19.89 -19.66
C THR A 363 3.41 -21.28 -19.27
N ALA A 364 4.53 -21.75 -19.81
CA ALA A 364 5.15 -23.00 -19.40
C ALA A 364 5.51 -22.97 -17.90
N ASN A 365 6.16 -21.91 -17.44
CA ASN A 365 6.51 -21.72 -16.02
C ASN A 365 5.29 -21.61 -15.09
N ALA A 366 4.16 -21.15 -15.61
CA ALA A 366 2.92 -20.97 -14.85
C ALA A 366 1.91 -22.13 -15.01
N SER A 367 2.26 -23.21 -15.73
CA SER A 367 1.35 -24.32 -16.06
C SER A 367 0.60 -24.88 -14.83
N PHE A 368 1.31 -25.03 -13.71
CA PHE A 368 0.74 -25.47 -12.45
C PHE A 368 -0.30 -24.47 -11.90
N SER A 369 0.04 -23.18 -11.81
CA SER A 369 -0.87 -22.13 -11.35
C SER A 369 -2.12 -22.02 -12.23
N LEU A 370 -1.94 -22.09 -13.55
CA LEU A 370 -3.03 -22.09 -14.54
C LEU A 370 -3.96 -23.29 -14.29
N PHE A 371 -3.42 -24.49 -14.11
CA PHE A 371 -4.23 -25.67 -13.80
C PHE A 371 -5.03 -25.52 -12.51
N ILE A 372 -4.39 -25.08 -11.42
CA ILE A 372 -5.05 -24.93 -10.12
C ILE A 372 -6.23 -23.96 -10.21
N GLU A 373 -6.07 -22.80 -10.85
CA GLU A 373 -7.16 -21.85 -11.01
C GLU A 373 -8.24 -22.33 -11.99
N ALA A 374 -7.87 -23.05 -13.05
CA ALA A 374 -8.83 -23.64 -13.98
C ALA A 374 -9.69 -24.72 -13.30
N ASN A 375 -9.10 -25.58 -12.47
CA ASN A 375 -9.79 -26.59 -11.69
C ASN A 375 -10.74 -25.96 -10.66
N LYS A 376 -10.30 -24.93 -9.91
CA LYS A 376 -11.17 -24.18 -8.98
C LYS A 376 -12.36 -23.54 -9.68
N GLY A 377 -12.14 -22.96 -10.86
CA GLY A 377 -13.18 -22.39 -11.69
C GLY A 377 -14.02 -23.42 -12.45
N LYS A 378 -13.70 -24.71 -12.36
CA LYS A 378 -14.31 -25.81 -13.12
C LYS A 378 -14.35 -25.55 -14.64
N ASN A 379 -13.32 -24.89 -15.17
CA ASN A 379 -13.27 -24.50 -16.58
C ASN A 379 -12.57 -25.59 -17.41
N GLN A 380 -13.35 -26.57 -17.88
CA GLN A 380 -12.85 -27.69 -18.67
C GLN A 380 -12.13 -27.24 -19.94
N GLN A 381 -12.67 -26.25 -20.65
CA GLN A 381 -12.07 -25.75 -21.89
C GLN A 381 -10.65 -25.21 -21.64
N SER A 382 -10.45 -24.48 -20.55
CA SER A 382 -9.12 -23.98 -20.18
C SER A 382 -8.16 -25.11 -19.81
N ILE A 383 -8.65 -26.18 -19.17
CA ILE A 383 -7.84 -27.38 -18.90
C ILE A 383 -7.41 -28.04 -20.21
N ASP A 384 -8.33 -28.22 -21.16
CA ASP A 384 -8.00 -28.81 -22.47
C ASP A 384 -6.96 -27.97 -23.23
N ILE A 385 -7.06 -26.63 -23.15
CA ILE A 385 -6.05 -25.71 -23.72
C ILE A 385 -4.69 -25.90 -23.04
N ILE A 386 -4.65 -26.00 -21.70
CA ILE A 386 -3.41 -26.23 -20.95
C ILE A 386 -2.78 -27.56 -21.37
N VAL A 387 -3.56 -28.65 -21.42
CA VAL A 387 -3.10 -29.98 -21.82
C VAL A 387 -2.50 -29.97 -23.23
N LYS A 388 -3.18 -29.31 -24.18
CA LYS A 388 -2.72 -29.20 -25.56
C LYS A 388 -1.38 -28.48 -25.69
N ASN A 389 -1.10 -27.51 -24.82
CA ASN A 389 0.10 -26.67 -24.89
C ASN A 389 1.20 -27.06 -23.89
N LEU A 390 1.04 -28.17 -23.16
CA LEU A 390 2.05 -28.68 -22.26
C LEU A 390 3.24 -29.20 -23.08
N LYS A 391 4.37 -28.48 -23.03
CA LYS A 391 5.54 -28.76 -23.87
C LYS A 391 6.68 -29.52 -23.19
N ASP A 392 6.96 -29.34 -21.89
CA ASP A 392 8.16 -29.93 -21.26
C ASP A 392 8.07 -30.20 -19.74
N GLU A 393 9.07 -30.99 -19.33
CA GLU A 393 9.45 -31.52 -18.03
C GLU A 393 9.59 -30.47 -16.90
N ASN A 394 9.10 -30.81 -15.70
CA ASN A 394 9.08 -30.14 -14.38
C ASN A 394 7.92 -29.19 -14.12
N SER A 395 6.89 -29.21 -14.96
CA SER A 395 5.68 -28.39 -14.75
C SER A 395 4.88 -28.86 -13.52
N PHE A 396 4.91 -30.17 -13.22
CA PHE A 396 4.14 -30.80 -12.15
C PHE A 396 5.03 -31.79 -11.36
N PRO A 397 5.93 -31.31 -10.49
CA PRO A 397 6.84 -32.19 -9.75
C PRO A 397 6.08 -33.02 -8.71
N LEU A 398 5.76 -34.28 -9.05
CA LEU A 398 4.88 -35.16 -8.27
C LEU A 398 5.26 -35.24 -6.78
N GLU A 399 6.56 -35.31 -6.48
CA GLU A 399 7.11 -35.37 -5.11
C GLU A 399 6.78 -34.15 -4.24
N ARG A 400 6.49 -32.99 -4.85
CA ARG A 400 6.19 -31.73 -4.15
C ARG A 400 4.69 -31.42 -4.10
N LEU A 401 3.86 -32.24 -4.73
CA LEU A 401 2.41 -32.01 -4.78
C LEU A 401 1.74 -32.50 -3.49
N THR A 402 0.68 -31.79 -3.10
CA THR A 402 -0.21 -32.27 -2.04
C THR A 402 -1.13 -33.36 -2.58
N GLU A 403 -1.59 -34.26 -1.70
CA GLU A 403 -2.56 -35.31 -2.06
C GLU A 403 -3.82 -34.74 -2.74
N GLU A 404 -4.37 -33.64 -2.23
CA GLU A 404 -5.52 -32.95 -2.83
C GLU A 404 -5.24 -32.50 -4.27
N THR A 405 -4.03 -31.98 -4.53
CA THR A 405 -3.64 -31.57 -5.88
C THR A 405 -3.45 -32.77 -6.81
N VAL A 406 -2.89 -33.87 -6.31
CA VAL A 406 -2.76 -35.11 -7.09
C VAL A 406 -4.15 -35.65 -7.45
N ILE A 407 -5.07 -35.69 -6.48
CA ILE A 407 -6.46 -36.09 -6.72
C ILE A 407 -7.11 -35.19 -7.77
N ASP A 408 -6.90 -33.87 -7.67
CA ASP A 408 -7.40 -32.92 -8.67
C ASP A 408 -6.87 -33.20 -10.08
N ILE A 409 -5.58 -33.52 -10.23
CA ILE A 409 -4.99 -33.89 -11.52
C ILE A 409 -5.60 -35.20 -12.05
N LEU A 410 -5.76 -36.20 -11.18
CA LEU A 410 -6.30 -37.51 -11.55
C LEU A 410 -7.76 -37.45 -12.04
N LYS A 411 -8.52 -36.38 -11.73
CA LYS A 411 -9.85 -36.15 -12.31
C LYS A 411 -9.81 -35.89 -13.82
N TYR A 412 -8.67 -35.45 -14.34
CA TYR A 412 -8.49 -35.08 -15.74
C TYR A 412 -7.59 -36.11 -16.45
N SER A 413 -8.21 -37.16 -16.97
CA SER A 413 -7.56 -38.26 -17.69
C SER A 413 -6.59 -37.79 -18.78
N ASN A 414 -6.98 -36.80 -19.59
CA ASN A 414 -6.14 -36.24 -20.65
C ASN A 414 -4.88 -35.54 -20.12
N LEU A 415 -4.99 -34.83 -18.99
CA LEU A 415 -3.85 -34.18 -18.34
C LEU A 415 -2.91 -35.25 -17.77
N LEU A 416 -3.47 -36.24 -17.07
CA LEU A 416 -2.69 -37.35 -16.53
C LEU A 416 -1.93 -38.09 -17.63
N GLU A 417 -2.60 -38.43 -18.74
CA GLU A 417 -1.94 -39.11 -19.87
C GLU A 417 -0.76 -38.29 -20.39
N LYS A 418 -0.92 -36.97 -20.51
CA LYS A 418 0.16 -36.09 -20.94
C LYS A 418 1.33 -36.07 -19.95
N LEU A 419 1.06 -36.07 -18.64
CA LEU A 419 2.08 -36.07 -17.59
C LEU A 419 2.83 -37.42 -17.51
N LEU A 420 2.14 -38.53 -17.71
CA LEU A 420 2.75 -39.87 -17.76
C LEU A 420 3.63 -40.07 -19.00
N GLN A 421 3.32 -39.39 -20.11
CA GLN A 421 4.17 -39.41 -21.31
C GLN A 421 5.50 -38.70 -21.12
N THR A 422 5.56 -37.70 -20.24
CA THR A 422 6.72 -36.83 -20.09
C THR A 422 7.55 -37.16 -18.86
N GLU A 423 6.95 -37.40 -17.69
CA GLU A 423 7.71 -37.41 -16.42
C GLU A 423 7.17 -38.28 -15.30
N TRP A 424 5.85 -38.44 -15.20
CA TRP A 424 5.28 -39.09 -14.03
C TRP A 424 5.55 -40.59 -14.08
N ASP A 425 6.28 -41.11 -13.09
CA ASP A 425 6.34 -42.55 -12.86
C ASP A 425 4.99 -43.00 -12.27
N PRO A 426 4.20 -43.82 -13.00
CA PRO A 426 2.91 -44.32 -12.54
C PRO A 426 3.00 -45.15 -11.25
N ASN A 427 4.18 -45.63 -10.89
CA ASN A 427 4.47 -46.43 -9.69
C ASN A 427 5.07 -45.61 -8.54
N SER A 428 5.13 -44.29 -8.68
CA SER A 428 5.64 -43.41 -7.62
C SER A 428 4.87 -43.61 -6.31
N ILE A 429 5.62 -43.79 -5.23
CA ILE A 429 5.06 -43.84 -3.88
C ILE A 429 4.97 -42.42 -3.34
N ILE A 430 3.73 -41.99 -3.06
CA ILE A 430 3.40 -40.67 -2.53
C ILE A 430 3.26 -40.81 -1.03
N ILE A 431 4.11 -40.12 -0.27
CA ILE A 431 4.04 -40.08 1.19
C ILE A 431 3.23 -38.86 1.59
N HIS A 432 2.07 -39.05 2.23
CA HIS A 432 1.24 -37.96 2.69
C HIS A 432 1.12 -37.94 4.22
N LYS A 433 0.95 -36.74 4.77
CA LYS A 433 0.60 -36.52 6.16
C LYS A 433 -0.91 -36.34 6.24
N PRO A 434 -1.68 -37.34 6.70
CA PRO A 434 -3.12 -37.17 6.89
C PRO A 434 -3.40 -36.07 7.92
N LYS A 435 -4.55 -35.40 7.74
CA LYS A 435 -5.09 -34.46 8.73
C LYS A 435 -5.19 -35.18 10.08
N LEU A 436 -4.71 -34.51 11.15
CA LEU A 436 -4.77 -34.96 12.54
C LEU A 436 -6.10 -35.64 12.87
N LYS A 437 -6.10 -36.98 12.93
CA LYS A 437 -7.13 -37.75 13.62
C LYS A 437 -6.58 -38.04 15.02
N PHE A 438 -7.20 -37.47 16.05
CA PHE A 438 -6.90 -37.74 17.46
C PHE A 438 -5.45 -37.46 17.91
N GLY A 439 -4.83 -36.37 17.43
CA GLY A 439 -3.56 -35.88 18.00
C GLY A 439 -2.28 -36.59 17.54
N GLN A 440 -2.36 -37.61 16.68
CA GLN A 440 -1.18 -38.26 16.10
C GLN A 440 -1.10 -38.02 14.58
N SER A 441 0.07 -37.56 14.11
CA SER A 441 0.38 -37.47 12.68
C SER A 441 1.06 -38.76 12.22
N THR A 442 0.31 -39.69 11.64
CA THR A 442 0.88 -40.89 11.02
C THR A 442 1.04 -40.66 9.53
N THR A 443 2.27 -40.58 9.03
CA THR A 443 2.52 -40.57 7.57
C THR A 443 2.02 -41.87 6.95
N GLU A 444 1.29 -41.78 5.84
CA GLU A 444 0.80 -42.93 5.08
C GLU A 444 1.37 -42.91 3.66
N GLU A 445 1.70 -44.09 3.12
CA GLU A 445 2.20 -44.27 1.76
C GLU A 445 1.04 -44.62 0.83
N THR A 446 0.93 -43.97 -0.31
CA THR A 446 -0.05 -44.29 -1.36
C THR A 446 0.62 -44.34 -2.74
N SER A 447 -0.10 -44.81 -3.75
CA SER A 447 0.32 -44.75 -5.15
C SER A 447 -0.78 -44.09 -5.98
N LEU A 448 -0.45 -43.62 -7.18
CA LEU A 448 -1.41 -43.00 -8.09
C LEU A 448 -2.60 -43.93 -8.39
N LEU A 449 -2.33 -45.22 -8.56
CA LEU A 449 -3.37 -46.22 -8.81
C LEU A 449 -4.23 -46.48 -7.56
N ILE A 450 -3.65 -46.52 -6.36
CA ILE A 450 -4.40 -46.67 -5.11
C ILE A 450 -5.32 -45.46 -4.89
N LEU A 451 -4.82 -44.23 -5.05
CA LEU A 451 -5.63 -43.01 -4.97
C LEU A 451 -6.77 -43.02 -5.98
N ALA A 452 -6.50 -43.43 -7.22
CA ALA A 452 -7.52 -43.56 -8.26
C ALA A 452 -8.62 -44.57 -7.90
N MET A 453 -8.31 -45.62 -7.15
CA MET A 453 -9.28 -46.62 -6.68
C MET A 453 -10.07 -46.15 -5.44
N GLU A 454 -9.43 -45.41 -4.52
CA GLU A 454 -10.04 -44.90 -3.28
C GLU A 454 -11.02 -43.75 -3.54
N GLU A 455 -10.70 -42.86 -4.48
CA GLU A 455 -11.44 -41.62 -4.68
C GLU A 455 -12.59 -41.74 -5.69
N ASN A 456 -13.81 -41.47 -5.22
CA ASN A 456 -15.02 -41.51 -6.05
C ASN A 456 -15.09 -40.37 -7.06
N SER A 457 -14.32 -39.30 -6.86
CA SER A 457 -14.27 -38.15 -7.77
C SER A 457 -13.43 -38.41 -9.02
N ILE A 458 -12.59 -39.47 -9.00
CA ILE A 458 -11.70 -39.83 -10.10
C ILE A 458 -12.45 -40.77 -11.08
N PRO A 459 -12.46 -40.46 -12.39
CA PRO A 459 -13.14 -41.28 -13.39
C PRO A 459 -12.44 -42.63 -13.60
N ALA A 460 -13.16 -43.64 -14.13
CA ALA A 460 -12.62 -44.98 -14.32
C ALA A 460 -11.55 -45.03 -15.43
N GLU A 461 -11.66 -44.13 -16.40
CA GLU A 461 -10.72 -43.90 -17.50
C GLU A 461 -9.32 -43.58 -16.98
N THR A 462 -9.20 -42.88 -15.84
CA THR A 462 -7.91 -42.60 -15.18
C THR A 462 -7.19 -43.90 -14.80
N CYS A 463 -7.90 -44.91 -14.29
CA CYS A 463 -7.31 -46.21 -13.98
C CYS A 463 -6.80 -46.92 -15.24
N GLN A 464 -7.55 -46.84 -16.35
CA GLN A 464 -7.12 -47.43 -17.63
C GLN A 464 -5.83 -46.78 -18.14
N ILE A 465 -5.74 -45.45 -18.04
CA ILE A 465 -4.54 -44.69 -18.44
C ILE A 465 -3.35 -45.07 -17.57
N LEU A 466 -3.50 -45.09 -16.24
CA LEU A 466 -2.41 -45.51 -15.35
C LEU A 466 -1.86 -46.89 -15.71
N LEU A 467 -2.75 -47.86 -15.94
CA LEU A 467 -2.37 -49.22 -16.33
C LEU A 467 -1.69 -49.26 -17.72
N LYS A 468 -2.24 -48.52 -18.70
CA LYS A 468 -1.67 -48.39 -20.05
C LYS A 468 -0.22 -47.90 -20.03
N TYR A 469 0.10 -46.97 -19.12
CA TYR A 469 1.46 -46.41 -18.98
C TYR A 469 2.34 -47.18 -17.97
N GLY A 470 1.90 -48.34 -17.46
CA GLY A 470 2.75 -49.24 -16.67
C GLY A 470 2.57 -49.17 -15.15
N ALA A 471 1.46 -48.61 -14.65
CA ALA A 471 1.11 -48.75 -13.23
C ALA A 471 0.98 -50.24 -12.87
N ASN A 472 1.69 -50.66 -11.83
CA ASN A 472 1.70 -52.03 -11.37
C ASN A 472 0.45 -52.31 -10.51
N PRO A 473 -0.48 -53.16 -10.98
CA PRO A 473 -1.73 -53.45 -10.28
C PRO A 473 -1.51 -54.27 -8.97
N ASN A 474 -0.28 -54.70 -8.71
CA ASN A 474 0.14 -55.42 -7.50
C ASN A 474 1.09 -54.61 -6.62
N LEU A 475 1.32 -53.32 -6.91
CA LEU A 475 2.13 -52.46 -6.05
C LEU A 475 1.39 -52.19 -4.74
N GLY A 476 1.88 -52.78 -3.66
CA GLY A 476 1.35 -52.58 -2.32
C GLY A 476 2.04 -51.43 -1.60
N VAL A 477 1.28 -50.72 -0.75
CA VAL A 477 1.79 -49.59 0.06
C VAL A 477 1.52 -49.82 1.54
N LYS A 478 2.36 -49.27 2.42
CA LYS A 478 2.20 -49.44 3.86
C LYS A 478 1.13 -48.51 4.40
N ARG A 479 0.15 -49.08 5.09
CA ARG A 479 -0.93 -48.37 5.81
C ARG A 479 -0.98 -48.82 7.26
N LYS A 480 -1.59 -47.99 8.12
CA LYS A 480 -1.83 -48.33 9.53
C LYS A 480 -3.31 -48.26 9.82
N SER A 481 -3.84 -49.31 10.42
CA SER A 481 -5.20 -49.34 10.95
C SER A 481 -5.17 -49.88 12.37
N GLN A 482 -5.76 -49.13 13.31
CA GLN A 482 -5.83 -49.49 14.73
C GLN A 482 -4.44 -49.86 15.33
N GLY A 483 -3.39 -49.16 14.91
CA GLY A 483 -2.02 -49.40 15.38
C GLY A 483 -1.30 -50.59 14.74
N LYS A 484 -1.95 -51.36 13.85
CA LYS A 484 -1.32 -52.45 13.09
C LYS A 484 -0.97 -51.99 11.67
N GLU A 485 0.25 -52.28 11.25
CA GLU A 485 0.72 -52.05 9.88
C GLU A 485 0.20 -53.17 8.96
N TYR A 486 -0.30 -52.80 7.79
CA TYR A 486 -0.72 -53.72 6.74
C TYR A 486 -0.34 -53.18 5.37
N ILE A 487 -0.27 -54.06 4.37
CA ILE A 487 -0.01 -53.68 2.98
C ILE A 487 -1.35 -53.54 2.27
N LEU A 488 -1.62 -52.35 1.75
CA LEU A 488 -2.80 -52.07 0.94
C LEU A 488 -2.45 -52.24 -0.55
N TYR A 489 -3.27 -52.99 -1.28
CA TYR A 489 -3.15 -53.18 -2.73
C TYR A 489 -4.28 -52.46 -3.48
N PRO A 490 -4.10 -52.09 -4.76
CA PRO A 490 -5.11 -51.36 -5.54
C PRO A 490 -6.50 -52.00 -5.57
N LEU A 491 -6.59 -53.33 -5.66
CA LEU A 491 -7.88 -54.04 -5.68
C LEU A 491 -8.59 -54.00 -4.31
N ALA A 492 -7.85 -53.86 -3.22
CA ALA A 492 -8.38 -53.75 -1.86
C ALA A 492 -8.61 -52.29 -1.43
N ALA A 493 -8.06 -51.32 -2.16
CA ALA A 493 -8.14 -49.88 -1.90
C ALA A 493 -9.49 -49.27 -2.32
N ILE A 494 -10.53 -50.07 -2.41
CA ILE A 494 -11.77 -49.66 -3.01
C ILE A 494 -12.68 -49.11 -1.93
N ASN A 495 -13.16 -47.89 -2.12
CA ASN A 495 -14.03 -47.26 -1.14
C ASN A 495 -15.38 -48.00 -1.02
N PRO A 496 -15.66 -48.65 0.13
CA PRO A 496 -16.87 -49.45 0.30
C PRO A 496 -18.13 -48.57 0.37
N ASN A 497 -17.98 -47.27 0.67
CA ASN A 497 -19.08 -46.32 0.82
C ASN A 497 -19.27 -45.43 -0.43
N GLY A 498 -18.66 -45.81 -1.57
CA GLY A 498 -18.68 -45.05 -2.82
C GLY A 498 -19.82 -45.39 -3.78
N ASN A 499 -19.81 -44.78 -4.96
CA ASN A 499 -20.76 -45.08 -6.03
C ASN A 499 -20.51 -46.49 -6.58
N ASP A 500 -21.47 -47.39 -6.39
CA ASP A 500 -21.37 -48.81 -6.74
C ASP A 500 -21.02 -49.04 -8.22
N ILE A 501 -21.57 -48.26 -9.14
CA ILE A 501 -21.35 -48.41 -10.60
C ILE A 501 -19.90 -48.06 -10.97
N LEU A 502 -19.41 -46.92 -10.47
CA LEU A 502 -18.04 -46.48 -10.73
C LEU A 502 -17.04 -47.46 -10.10
N ARG A 503 -17.35 -47.94 -8.91
CA ARG A 503 -16.57 -48.93 -8.18
C ARG A 503 -16.41 -50.23 -8.97
N GLU A 504 -17.52 -50.80 -9.43
CA GLU A 504 -17.52 -52.03 -10.23
C GLU A 504 -16.76 -51.85 -11.55
N SER A 505 -16.89 -50.69 -12.19
CA SER A 505 -16.14 -50.36 -13.41
C SER A 505 -14.62 -50.37 -13.16
N LYS A 506 -14.15 -49.68 -12.12
CA LYS A 506 -12.72 -49.67 -11.73
C LYS A 506 -12.20 -51.07 -11.38
N GLN A 507 -12.98 -51.87 -10.65
CA GLN A 507 -12.65 -53.27 -10.36
C GLN A 507 -12.50 -54.10 -11.62
N LYS A 508 -13.48 -54.01 -12.51
CA LYS A 508 -13.50 -54.77 -13.77
C LYS A 508 -12.31 -54.44 -14.64
N ILE A 509 -11.93 -53.16 -14.74
CA ILE A 509 -10.72 -52.71 -15.45
C ILE A 509 -9.48 -53.41 -14.87
N LEU A 510 -9.30 -53.36 -13.56
CA LEU A 510 -8.10 -53.93 -12.91
C LEU A 510 -8.03 -55.47 -13.00
N ILE A 511 -9.17 -56.15 -12.89
CA ILE A 511 -9.27 -57.61 -13.01
C ILE A 511 -9.01 -58.05 -14.45
N ASN A 512 -9.59 -57.35 -15.43
CA ASN A 512 -9.44 -57.69 -16.83
C ASN A 512 -8.05 -57.36 -17.38
N TRP A 513 -7.34 -56.37 -16.81
CA TRP A 513 -5.96 -56.07 -17.20
C TRP A 513 -4.95 -57.16 -16.77
N LYS A 514 -5.32 -57.99 -15.79
CA LYS A 514 -4.52 -59.14 -15.34
C LYS A 514 -4.77 -60.41 -16.14
N LYS A 515 -5.81 -60.43 -16.98
CA LYS A 515 -6.12 -61.53 -17.89
C LYS A 515 -5.48 -61.26 -19.23
#